data_AF-A0AAD5LHV9-F1
#
_entry.id   AF-A0AAD5LHV9-F1
#
_cell.length_a   1.000
_cell.length_b   1.000
_cell.length_c   1.000
_cell.angle_alpha   90.00
_cell.angle_beta   90.00
_cell.angle_gamma   90.00
#
_symmetry.space_group_name_H-M   'P 1'
#
loop_
_entity.id
_entity.type
_entity.pdbx_description
1 polymer ?
#
loop_
_entity_poly.entity_id
_entity_poly.type
_entity_poly.pdbx_seq_one_letter_code
_entity_poly.pdbx_strand_id
1 'polypeptide(L)'
;MFAKLKKKVEDLEGSDLHKLANSISFSNVTGGPEKSASSNSIKSHDNFAASSQSQKGSTTSLSSMQGGIRPDEADATIAADKKWKQRLVEIENEWRVKVMVQEHEKEQIAKDRDLLNQQKRKMEEEMKELKGYQDKCLQAEESLKQLQEAHKRESASLQLLLSNASVEVEDMKVKDDQLHKELTKKDEMIKMLQVQIQLNEEMYQNSKKSDSEGISQEPHVDRLENENLQKQLQVEYEERLKTLEESLIAKDSELQRLQRHLDQGRTALDTMTQNWQEEKTHNLSLKDRIAQLSEEKDHFVVRNAELSQQVSLSQQQLQRTEKELYELQDKFSNMEKENQKIKLLLTDAEARDENSERTCKLRSQIAELEAAFSEKNKTIKLQQQRLADMKKTLQKELKNQNNDADSLSVPTSSPIAPKSPILSKAPQPANSEMEEVNFKYLKHVIFKFLTSREYEAQHLTRAVSTLLKLTPDEEKLLKETLEWKMSWFRSRPDLGTGQSAMYIPPTH
;
A
#
# COMPACT_ATOMS: atom_id res chain seq x y z
N MET A 1 24.96 16.87 -30.62
CA MET A 1 23.79 16.22 -29.96
C MET A 1 22.98 17.21 -29.11
N PHE A 2 23.61 18.05 -28.27
CA PHE A 2 22.94 19.04 -27.40
C PHE A 2 21.79 19.85 -28.05
N ALA A 3 21.93 20.33 -29.29
CA ALA A 3 20.86 21.07 -29.97
C ALA A 3 19.55 20.27 -30.17
N LYS A 4 19.64 18.93 -30.35
CA LYS A 4 18.44 18.06 -30.39
C LYS A 4 17.83 17.86 -29.01
N LEU A 5 18.63 17.93 -27.94
CA LEU A 5 18.14 17.80 -26.57
C LEU A 5 17.42 19.09 -26.14
N LYS A 6 17.98 20.27 -26.43
CA LYS A 6 17.35 21.56 -26.11
C LYS A 6 15.98 21.72 -26.77
N LYS A 7 15.88 21.41 -28.07
CA LYS A 7 14.58 21.43 -28.79
C LYS A 7 13.56 20.45 -28.20
N LYS A 8 14.01 19.27 -27.74
CA LYS A 8 13.14 18.27 -27.11
C LYS A 8 12.59 18.74 -25.76
N VAL A 9 13.30 19.60 -25.03
CA VAL A 9 12.83 20.22 -23.78
C VAL A 9 11.84 21.35 -24.08
N GLU A 10 12.16 22.24 -25.03
CA GLU A 10 11.26 23.33 -25.46
C GLU A 10 9.91 22.78 -26.00
N ASP A 11 9.90 21.67 -26.74
CA ASP A 11 8.68 21.01 -27.23
C ASP A 11 7.82 20.36 -26.10
N LEU A 12 8.43 20.00 -24.97
CA LEU A 12 7.75 19.40 -23.81
C LEU A 12 7.18 20.45 -22.85
N GLU A 13 7.92 21.52 -22.56
CA GLU A 13 7.46 22.57 -21.64
C GLU A 13 6.27 23.35 -22.22
N GLY A 14 6.22 23.57 -23.54
CA GLY A 14 5.15 24.32 -24.19
C GLY A 14 3.80 23.58 -24.31
N SER A 15 3.79 22.24 -24.27
CA SER A 15 2.62 21.44 -24.66
C SER A 15 1.73 20.96 -23.51
N ASP A 16 2.23 20.93 -22.27
CA ASP A 16 1.45 20.53 -21.09
C ASP A 16 0.95 21.73 -20.25
N LEU A 17 1.63 22.89 -20.29
CA LEU A 17 1.13 24.13 -19.67
C LEU A 17 -0.25 24.55 -20.22
N HIS A 18 -0.48 24.37 -21.52
CA HIS A 18 -1.78 24.67 -22.15
C HIS A 18 -2.91 23.71 -21.76
N LYS A 19 -2.61 22.51 -21.23
CA LYS A 19 -3.63 21.56 -20.75
C LYS A 19 -4.03 21.81 -19.31
N LEU A 20 -3.09 22.28 -18.48
CA LEU A 20 -3.35 22.63 -17.07
C LEU A 20 -4.19 23.91 -16.93
N ALA A 21 -3.99 24.91 -17.79
CA ALA A 21 -4.73 26.18 -17.74
C ALA A 21 -6.25 26.03 -17.91
N ASN A 22 -6.71 25.07 -18.73
CA ASN A 22 -8.13 24.86 -19.02
C ASN A 22 -8.90 24.10 -17.93
N SER A 23 -8.23 23.54 -16.91
CA SER A 23 -8.87 22.74 -15.85
C SER A 23 -9.27 23.56 -14.61
N ILE A 24 -8.71 24.77 -14.44
CA ILE A 24 -8.78 25.54 -13.19
C ILE A 24 -9.95 26.55 -13.16
N SER A 25 -10.63 26.75 -14.30
CA SER A 25 -11.71 27.75 -14.42
C SER A 25 -13.10 27.11 -14.62
N PHE A 26 -13.73 26.59 -13.55
CA PHE A 26 -15.20 26.63 -13.35
C PHE A 26 -15.61 26.00 -12.01
N SER A 27 -15.91 26.83 -11.00
CA SER A 27 -17.03 26.71 -10.03
C SER A 27 -16.73 27.46 -8.73
N ASN A 28 -17.12 28.75 -8.66
CA ASN A 28 -17.06 29.51 -7.41
C ASN A 28 -18.29 30.43 -7.29
N VAL A 29 -19.35 29.93 -6.64
CA VAL A 29 -20.58 30.69 -6.32
C VAL A 29 -21.09 30.24 -4.95
N THR A 30 -20.92 31.11 -3.95
CA THR A 30 -21.74 31.36 -2.72
C THR A 30 -22.43 30.18 -1.99
N GLY A 31 -22.41 30.02 -0.67
CA GLY A 31 -22.01 30.93 0.42
C GLY A 31 -23.19 31.25 1.36
N GLY A 32 -23.22 30.68 2.56
CA GLY A 32 -24.24 30.97 3.60
C GLY A 32 -24.73 29.75 4.39
N PRO A 33 -25.22 29.91 5.64
CA PRO A 33 -24.53 29.24 6.76
C PRO A 33 -25.40 28.36 7.68
N GLU A 34 -24.69 27.59 8.51
CA GLU A 34 -25.05 27.08 9.85
C GLU A 34 -26.40 26.37 10.09
N LYS A 35 -26.32 25.10 10.50
CA LYS A 35 -26.78 24.69 11.85
C LYS A 35 -26.26 23.32 12.29
N SER A 36 -25.93 23.22 13.56
CA SER A 36 -25.44 22.03 14.24
C SER A 36 -26.56 21.13 14.78
N ALA A 37 -26.46 19.82 14.53
CA ALA A 37 -27.14 18.75 15.28
C ALA A 37 -26.25 17.50 15.17
N SER A 38 -25.42 17.19 16.18
CA SER A 38 -25.76 16.57 17.46
C SER A 38 -26.16 15.09 17.32
N SER A 39 -25.38 14.23 17.96
CA SER A 39 -25.46 12.78 17.91
C SER A 39 -26.75 12.23 18.53
N ASN A 40 -27.39 11.25 17.88
CA ASN A 40 -28.45 10.45 18.50
C ASN A 40 -27.94 9.06 18.87
N SER A 41 -27.79 8.85 20.18
CA SER A 41 -27.59 7.55 20.81
C SER A 41 -28.96 6.90 21.00
N ILE A 42 -29.19 5.74 20.39
CA ILE A 42 -30.39 4.93 20.66
C ILE A 42 -30.10 4.05 21.87
N LYS A 43 -30.60 4.45 23.03
CA LYS A 43 -30.71 3.57 24.20
C LYS A 43 -32.09 2.92 24.22
N SER A 44 -32.10 1.60 24.38
CA SER A 44 -33.28 0.84 24.77
C SER A 44 -33.75 1.27 26.16
N HIS A 45 -35.07 1.29 26.35
CA HIS A 45 -35.67 1.31 27.68
C HIS A 45 -37.00 0.56 27.65
N ASP A 46 -37.07 -0.52 28.42
CA ASP A 46 -38.32 -1.18 28.77
C ASP A 46 -39.17 -0.25 29.64
N ASN A 47 -40.50 -0.33 29.45
CA ASN A 47 -41.50 -0.20 30.50
C ASN A 47 -42.91 -0.38 29.89
N PHE A 48 -43.57 -1.49 30.20
CA PHE A 48 -45.02 -1.64 29.97
C PHE A 48 -45.69 -1.88 31.33
N ALA A 49 -46.11 -0.79 31.97
CA ALA A 49 -46.92 -0.82 33.18
C ALA A 49 -48.39 -0.62 32.81
N ALA A 50 -49.28 -1.38 33.47
CA ALA A 50 -50.71 -1.35 33.20
C ALA A 50 -51.36 -0.01 33.59
N SER A 51 -52.38 0.40 32.83
CA SER A 51 -53.43 1.29 33.35
C SER A 51 -54.78 0.85 32.80
N SER A 52 -55.72 0.61 33.71
CA SER A 52 -57.10 0.25 33.38
C SER A 52 -57.94 1.50 33.25
N GLN A 53 -58.79 1.59 32.21
CA GLN A 53 -59.97 2.46 32.32
C GLN A 53 -61.21 1.85 31.67
N SER A 54 -62.29 1.87 32.44
CA SER A 54 -63.58 1.27 32.14
C SER A 54 -64.41 2.16 31.22
N GLN A 55 -65.12 1.55 30.26
CA GLN A 55 -66.46 2.01 29.87
C GLN A 55 -67.43 0.82 29.78
N LYS A 56 -68.71 1.12 30.03
CA LYS A 56 -69.81 0.16 30.20
C LYS A 56 -70.76 0.17 29.00
N GLY A 57 -71.46 -0.95 28.79
CA GLY A 57 -72.53 -1.12 27.81
C GLY A 57 -72.19 -2.21 26.78
N SER A 58 -73.09 -3.12 26.39
CA SER A 58 -74.52 -3.24 26.70
C SER A 58 -74.91 -4.72 26.88
N THR A 59 -75.88 -4.99 27.75
CA THR A 59 -76.44 -6.34 27.96
C THR A 59 -77.53 -6.63 26.93
N THR A 60 -77.32 -7.64 26.08
CA THR A 60 -78.41 -8.21 25.26
C THR A 60 -78.47 -9.71 25.51
N SER A 61 -79.61 -10.17 26.01
CA SER A 61 -79.84 -11.56 26.42
C SER A 61 -79.86 -12.50 25.23
N LEU A 62 -79.10 -13.60 25.29
CA LEU A 62 -79.44 -14.82 24.57
C LEU A 62 -79.49 -15.98 25.56
N SER A 63 -80.72 -16.40 25.84
CA SER A 63 -81.01 -17.58 26.64
C SER A 63 -80.67 -18.86 25.88
N SER A 64 -80.24 -19.87 26.63
CA SER A 64 -80.52 -21.30 26.37
C SER A 64 -80.22 -21.84 24.97
N MET A 65 -79.01 -22.39 24.81
CA MET A 65 -78.89 -23.79 24.36
C MET A 65 -77.83 -24.52 25.19
N GLN A 66 -78.27 -25.31 26.17
CA GLN A 66 -77.44 -26.35 26.77
C GLN A 66 -77.23 -27.49 25.77
N GLY A 67 -76.29 -27.30 24.84
CA GLY A 67 -75.64 -28.40 24.17
C GLY A 67 -74.63 -29.02 25.13
N GLY A 68 -74.88 -30.24 25.60
CA GLY A 68 -73.88 -30.98 26.37
C GLY A 68 -72.70 -31.31 25.47
N ILE A 69 -71.56 -30.64 25.69
CA ILE A 69 -70.29 -30.95 25.03
C ILE A 69 -69.98 -32.41 25.32
N ARG A 70 -69.83 -33.22 24.27
CA ARG A 70 -69.45 -34.64 24.43
C ARG A 70 -68.04 -34.71 25.02
N PRO A 71 -67.70 -35.73 25.83
CA PRO A 71 -66.33 -35.87 26.36
C PRO A 71 -65.24 -35.73 25.29
N ASP A 72 -65.48 -36.30 24.10
CA ASP A 72 -64.61 -36.22 22.92
C ASP A 72 -64.27 -34.78 22.45
N GLU A 73 -65.21 -33.83 22.61
CA GLU A 73 -65.01 -32.43 22.19
C GLU A 73 -64.21 -31.62 23.23
N ALA A 74 -64.41 -31.91 24.52
CA ALA A 74 -63.61 -31.31 25.58
C ALA A 74 -62.13 -31.73 25.47
N ASP A 75 -61.86 -33.02 25.26
CA ASP A 75 -60.50 -33.53 25.04
C ASP A 75 -59.87 -32.95 23.76
N ALA A 76 -60.66 -32.74 22.69
CA ALA A 76 -60.17 -32.07 21.48
C ALA A 76 -59.74 -30.62 21.74
N THR A 77 -60.48 -29.86 22.56
CA THR A 77 -60.08 -28.48 22.94
C THR A 77 -58.84 -28.44 23.83
N ILE A 78 -58.70 -29.38 24.78
CA ILE A 78 -57.50 -29.50 25.62
C ILE A 78 -56.27 -29.89 24.77
N ALA A 79 -56.43 -30.80 23.80
CA ALA A 79 -55.38 -31.15 22.87
C ALA A 79 -54.98 -29.98 21.94
N ALA A 80 -55.93 -29.14 21.55
CA ALA A 80 -55.65 -27.93 20.78
C ALA A 80 -54.88 -26.88 21.61
N ASP A 81 -55.30 -26.59 22.84
CA ASP A 81 -54.60 -25.68 23.76
C ASP A 81 -53.17 -26.15 24.04
N LYS A 82 -52.96 -27.46 24.25
CA LYS A 82 -51.63 -28.04 24.46
C LYS A 82 -50.73 -27.87 23.23
N LYS A 83 -51.26 -28.01 22.01
CA LYS A 83 -50.55 -27.72 20.75
C LYS A 83 -50.20 -26.24 20.60
N TRP A 84 -51.12 -25.33 20.93
CA TRP A 84 -50.85 -23.89 20.90
C TRP A 84 -49.74 -23.49 21.88
N LYS A 85 -49.77 -24.02 23.10
CA LYS A 85 -48.71 -23.81 24.10
C LYS A 85 -47.35 -24.34 23.64
N GLN A 86 -47.33 -25.54 23.04
CA GLN A 86 -46.12 -26.07 22.43
C GLN A 86 -45.59 -25.18 21.30
N ARG A 87 -46.46 -24.73 20.38
CA ARG A 87 -46.04 -23.86 19.27
C ARG A 87 -45.55 -22.49 19.75
N LEU A 88 -46.10 -21.96 20.84
CA LEU A 88 -45.63 -20.72 21.46
C LEU A 88 -44.20 -20.87 22.00
N VAL A 89 -43.90 -21.99 22.67
CA VAL A 89 -42.54 -22.30 23.15
C VAL A 89 -41.56 -22.52 21.99
N GLU A 90 -42.00 -23.15 20.90
CA GLU A 90 -41.19 -23.25 19.67
C GLU A 90 -40.85 -21.88 19.10
N ILE A 91 -41.82 -20.98 18.97
CA ILE A 91 -41.62 -19.60 18.49
C ILE A 91 -40.71 -18.79 19.43
N GLU A 92 -40.86 -18.95 20.74
CA GLU A 92 -39.99 -18.28 21.72
C GLU A 92 -38.53 -18.75 21.60
N ASN A 93 -38.32 -20.05 21.39
CA ASN A 93 -36.99 -20.63 21.15
C ASN A 93 -36.40 -20.19 19.79
N GLU A 94 -37.20 -20.19 18.73
CA GLU A 94 -36.81 -19.66 17.40
C GLU A 94 -36.36 -18.18 17.50
N TRP A 95 -37.09 -17.36 18.27
CA TRP A 95 -36.75 -15.95 18.49
C TRP A 95 -35.49 -15.79 19.34
N ARG A 96 -35.35 -16.56 20.43
CA ARG A 96 -34.16 -16.57 21.30
C ARG A 96 -32.89 -16.93 20.52
N VAL A 97 -32.94 -17.93 19.64
CA VAL A 97 -31.82 -18.29 18.76
C VAL A 97 -31.50 -17.15 17.79
N LYS A 98 -32.52 -16.52 17.19
CA LYS A 98 -32.33 -15.39 16.27
C LYS A 98 -31.69 -14.17 16.95
N VAL A 99 -32.05 -13.88 18.20
CA VAL A 99 -31.42 -12.82 19.00
C VAL A 99 -29.96 -13.13 19.27
N MET A 100 -29.62 -14.35 19.72
CA MET A 100 -28.21 -14.74 19.96
C MET A 100 -27.34 -14.65 18.70
N VAL A 101 -27.87 -15.05 17.53
CA VAL A 101 -27.15 -14.89 16.25
C VAL A 101 -26.93 -13.42 15.93
N GLN A 102 -27.94 -12.56 16.07
CA GLN A 102 -27.80 -11.12 15.83
C GLN A 102 -26.85 -10.42 16.83
N GLU A 103 -26.77 -10.88 18.07
CA GLU A 103 -25.80 -10.38 19.05
C GLU A 103 -24.37 -10.78 18.67
N HIS A 104 -24.16 -12.03 18.25
CA HIS A 104 -22.86 -12.51 17.77
C HIS A 104 -22.40 -11.77 16.49
N GLU A 105 -23.30 -11.56 15.52
CA GLU A 105 -23.03 -10.75 14.32
C GLU A 105 -22.65 -9.31 14.68
N LYS A 106 -23.38 -8.66 15.60
CA LYS A 106 -23.04 -7.31 16.09
C LYS A 106 -21.68 -7.26 16.77
N GLU A 107 -21.35 -8.27 17.57
CA GLU A 107 -20.06 -8.35 18.26
C GLU A 107 -18.90 -8.55 17.26
N GLN A 108 -19.11 -9.36 16.21
CA GLN A 108 -18.13 -9.53 15.14
C GLN A 108 -17.92 -8.23 14.35
N ILE A 109 -19.01 -7.55 13.96
CA ILE A 109 -18.95 -6.24 13.29
C ILE A 109 -18.22 -5.20 14.16
N ALA A 110 -18.42 -5.23 15.49
CA ALA A 110 -17.70 -4.35 16.41
C ALA A 110 -16.19 -4.63 16.43
N LYS A 111 -15.77 -5.91 16.46
CA LYS A 111 -14.36 -6.32 16.39
C LYS A 111 -13.72 -5.91 15.07
N ASP A 112 -14.41 -6.14 13.95
CA ASP A 112 -13.92 -5.79 12.61
C ASP A 112 -13.76 -4.27 12.44
N ARG A 113 -14.73 -3.48 12.96
CA ARG A 113 -14.66 -2.01 13.00
C ARG A 113 -13.49 -1.52 13.84
N ASP A 114 -13.24 -2.13 14.99
CA ASP A 114 -12.19 -1.70 15.90
C ASP A 114 -10.79 -2.06 15.37
N LEU A 115 -10.67 -3.20 14.66
CA LEU A 115 -9.48 -3.56 13.88
C LEU A 115 -9.22 -2.57 12.73
N LEU A 116 -10.25 -2.21 11.96
CA LEU A 116 -10.15 -1.22 10.88
C LEU A 116 -9.74 0.16 11.43
N ASN A 117 -10.28 0.57 12.57
CA ASN A 117 -9.88 1.80 13.27
C ASN A 117 -8.44 1.74 13.82
N GLN A 118 -7.91 0.56 14.13
CA GLN A 118 -6.50 0.39 14.50
C GLN A 118 -5.59 0.50 13.27
N GLN A 119 -5.96 -0.13 12.15
CA GLN A 119 -5.23 -0.02 10.88
C GLN A 119 -5.21 1.42 10.35
N LYS A 120 -6.36 2.11 10.41
CA LYS A 120 -6.46 3.52 10.03
C LYS A 120 -5.50 4.40 10.83
N ARG A 121 -5.46 4.25 12.16
CA ARG A 121 -4.54 5.02 13.02
C ARG A 121 -3.07 4.77 12.68
N LYS A 122 -2.68 3.52 12.41
CA LYS A 122 -1.32 3.20 11.97
C LYS A 122 -0.97 3.89 10.65
N MET A 123 -1.86 3.86 9.66
CA MET A 123 -1.62 4.60 8.40
C MET A 123 -1.58 6.12 8.60
N GLU A 124 -2.37 6.68 9.52
CA GLU A 124 -2.31 8.11 9.87
C GLU A 124 -0.98 8.49 10.56
N GLU A 125 -0.43 7.60 11.39
CA GLU A 125 0.90 7.74 12.01
C GLU A 125 2.03 7.65 10.95
N GLU A 126 2.01 6.62 10.10
CA GLU A 126 2.97 6.44 8.98
C GLU A 126 2.95 7.62 8.00
N MET A 127 1.75 8.12 7.64
CA MET A 127 1.58 9.32 6.79
C MET A 127 2.15 10.58 7.44
N LYS A 128 2.06 10.70 8.77
CA LYS A 128 2.64 11.83 9.52
C LYS A 128 4.16 11.76 9.55
N GLU A 129 4.73 10.57 9.71
CA GLU A 129 6.18 10.36 9.61
C GLU A 129 6.71 10.65 8.20
N LEU A 130 6.07 10.10 7.16
CA LEU A 130 6.42 10.37 5.75
C LEU A 130 6.41 11.86 5.43
N LYS A 131 5.41 12.61 5.91
CA LYS A 131 5.37 14.06 5.77
C LYS A 131 6.54 14.76 6.50
N GLY A 132 6.87 14.30 7.71
CA GLY A 132 8.04 14.79 8.45
C GLY A 132 9.39 14.48 7.78
N TYR A 133 9.48 13.41 6.97
CA TYR A 133 10.64 13.16 6.10
C TYR A 133 10.63 14.08 4.87
N GLN A 134 9.47 14.29 4.23
CA GLN A 134 9.33 15.20 3.10
C GLN A 134 9.76 16.64 3.45
N ASP A 135 9.32 17.16 4.60
CA ASP A 135 9.68 18.51 5.06
C ASP A 135 11.21 18.63 5.30
N LYS A 136 11.85 17.58 5.83
CA LYS A 136 13.32 17.53 6.01
C LYS A 136 14.07 17.48 4.67
N CYS A 137 13.56 16.74 3.68
CA CYS A 137 14.14 16.71 2.33
C CYS A 137 14.09 18.10 1.69
N LEU A 138 12.95 18.80 1.76
CA LEU A 138 12.82 20.17 1.24
C LEU A 138 13.80 21.14 1.92
N GLN A 139 13.97 21.05 3.24
CA GLN A 139 14.94 21.86 3.98
C GLN A 139 16.40 21.56 3.57
N ALA A 140 16.72 20.29 3.28
CA ALA A 140 18.04 19.89 2.80
C ALA A 140 18.31 20.38 1.36
N GLU A 141 17.31 20.34 0.47
CA GLU A 141 17.39 20.89 -0.89
C GLU A 141 17.61 22.42 -0.87
N GLU A 142 16.90 23.14 0.00
CA GLU A 142 17.10 24.58 0.16
C GLU A 142 18.51 24.91 0.69
N SER A 143 18.99 24.15 1.68
CA SER A 143 20.35 24.28 2.22
C SER A 143 21.43 24.01 1.15
N LEU A 144 21.22 22.98 0.31
CA LEU A 144 22.10 22.67 -0.82
C LEU A 144 22.14 23.80 -1.85
N LYS A 145 20.97 24.39 -2.16
CA LYS A 145 20.87 25.53 -3.07
C LYS A 145 21.61 26.76 -2.54
N GLN A 146 21.49 27.08 -1.25
CA GLN A 146 22.23 28.17 -0.61
C GLN A 146 23.75 27.96 -0.70
N LEU A 147 24.24 26.74 -0.44
CA LEU A 147 25.66 26.39 -0.61
C LEU A 147 26.14 26.51 -2.06
N GLN A 148 25.35 26.06 -3.04
CA GLN A 148 25.67 26.22 -4.47
C GLN A 148 25.74 27.69 -4.89
N GLU A 149 24.88 28.55 -4.36
CA GLU A 149 24.94 29.99 -4.61
C GLU A 149 26.16 30.64 -3.94
N ALA A 150 26.50 30.24 -2.70
CA ALA A 150 27.72 30.71 -2.03
C ALA A 150 28.98 30.35 -2.83
N HIS A 151 29.12 29.09 -3.24
CA HIS A 151 30.22 28.63 -4.09
C HIS A 151 30.29 29.38 -5.44
N LYS A 152 29.14 29.70 -6.06
CA LYS A 152 29.11 30.53 -7.29
C LYS A 152 29.62 31.96 -7.04
N ARG A 153 29.25 32.58 -5.92
CA ARG A 153 29.74 33.93 -5.55
C ARG A 153 31.24 33.91 -5.29
N GLU A 154 31.73 32.92 -4.54
CA GLU A 154 33.16 32.75 -4.24
C GLU A 154 33.98 32.45 -5.50
N SER A 155 33.52 31.54 -6.35
CA SER A 155 34.17 31.23 -7.64
C SER A 155 34.27 32.48 -8.55
N ALA A 156 33.21 33.30 -8.63
CA ALA A 156 33.25 34.56 -9.36
C ALA A 156 34.22 35.58 -8.73
N SER A 157 34.28 35.65 -7.40
CA SER A 157 35.23 36.51 -6.67
C SER A 157 36.67 36.09 -6.93
N LEU A 158 36.98 34.79 -6.87
CA LEU A 158 38.30 34.25 -7.18
C LEU A 158 38.68 34.50 -8.64
N GLN A 159 37.74 34.36 -9.58
CA GLN A 159 37.99 34.64 -11.00
C GLN A 159 38.31 36.13 -11.26
N LEU A 160 37.63 37.05 -10.57
CA LEU A 160 37.95 38.48 -10.62
C LEU A 160 39.35 38.76 -10.03
N LEU A 161 39.69 38.13 -8.91
CA LEU A 161 40.99 38.30 -8.25
C LEU A 161 42.15 37.78 -9.12
N LEU A 162 41.96 36.63 -9.78
CA LEU A 162 42.86 36.08 -10.80
C LEU A 162 43.02 37.01 -12.01
N SER A 163 41.92 37.61 -12.49
CA SER A 163 41.96 38.58 -13.59
C SER A 163 42.77 39.82 -13.21
N ASN A 164 42.59 40.36 -11.99
CA ASN A 164 43.32 41.52 -11.51
C ASN A 164 44.82 41.22 -11.37
N ALA A 165 45.17 40.09 -10.74
CA ALA A 165 46.56 39.65 -10.62
C ALA A 165 47.23 39.43 -11.99
N SER A 166 46.49 38.93 -12.99
CA SER A 166 47.01 38.77 -14.35
C SER A 166 47.32 40.11 -15.04
N VAL A 167 46.55 41.17 -14.76
CA VAL A 167 46.83 42.52 -15.28
C VAL A 167 48.06 43.11 -14.59
N GLU A 168 48.16 42.97 -13.27
CA GLU A 168 49.27 43.48 -12.48
C GLU A 168 50.62 42.82 -12.85
N VAL A 169 50.61 41.52 -13.20
CA VAL A 169 51.79 40.81 -13.73
C VAL A 169 52.23 41.34 -15.10
N GLU A 170 51.29 41.68 -16.00
CA GLU A 170 51.65 42.22 -17.32
C GLU A 170 52.16 43.67 -17.20
N ASP A 171 51.57 44.50 -16.33
CA ASP A 171 52.08 45.84 -15.99
C ASP A 171 53.49 45.77 -15.39
N MET A 172 53.75 44.84 -14.47
CA MET A 172 55.08 44.56 -13.91
C MET A 172 56.10 44.21 -15.00
N LYS A 173 55.71 43.35 -15.95
CA LYS A 173 56.55 42.91 -17.07
C LYS A 173 56.90 44.04 -18.04
N VAL A 174 55.93 44.90 -18.38
CA VAL A 174 56.18 46.13 -19.16
C VAL A 174 57.17 47.04 -18.45
N LYS A 175 57.10 47.11 -17.11
CA LYS A 175 58.02 47.90 -16.28
C LYS A 175 59.43 47.32 -16.23
N ASP A 176 59.56 45.99 -16.17
CA ASP A 176 60.85 45.29 -16.23
C ASP A 176 61.51 45.45 -17.61
N ASP A 177 60.75 45.28 -18.71
CA ASP A 177 61.20 45.56 -20.09
C ASP A 177 61.72 47.00 -20.25
N GLN A 178 61.10 47.96 -19.56
CA GLN A 178 61.52 49.36 -19.58
C GLN A 178 62.81 49.57 -18.77
N LEU A 179 62.94 48.94 -17.61
CA LEU A 179 64.17 48.96 -16.79
C LEU A 179 65.34 48.28 -17.51
N HIS A 180 65.11 47.15 -18.18
CA HIS A 180 66.10 46.47 -19.01
C HIS A 180 66.64 47.39 -20.12
N LYS A 181 65.76 48.14 -20.80
CA LYS A 181 66.14 49.14 -21.82
C LYS A 181 66.88 50.34 -21.26
N GLU A 182 66.76 50.66 -19.98
CA GLU A 182 67.62 51.66 -19.32
C GLU A 182 68.97 51.08 -18.91
N LEU A 183 68.99 49.84 -18.45
CA LEU A 183 70.21 49.15 -18.04
C LEU A 183 71.17 48.99 -19.22
N THR A 184 70.67 48.53 -20.38
CA THR A 184 71.49 48.39 -21.59
C THR A 184 72.10 49.71 -22.06
N LYS A 185 71.33 50.82 -22.01
CA LYS A 185 71.85 52.16 -22.31
C LYS A 185 72.94 52.61 -21.32
N LYS A 186 72.80 52.27 -20.03
CA LYS A 186 73.81 52.56 -19.01
C LYS A 186 75.07 51.73 -19.22
N ASP A 187 74.95 50.45 -19.60
CA ASP A 187 76.09 49.59 -19.95
C ASP A 187 76.83 50.08 -21.21
N GLU A 188 76.11 50.56 -22.22
CA GLU A 188 76.69 51.21 -23.41
C GLU A 188 77.45 52.49 -23.05
N MET A 189 76.88 53.33 -22.18
CA MET A 189 77.56 54.53 -21.65
C MET A 189 78.83 54.17 -20.85
N ILE A 190 78.77 53.14 -19.99
CA ILE A 190 79.91 52.67 -19.21
C ILE A 190 81.03 52.20 -20.15
N LYS A 191 80.72 51.45 -21.21
CA LYS A 191 81.71 51.02 -22.21
C LYS A 191 82.38 52.21 -22.90
N MET A 192 81.63 53.24 -23.30
CA MET A 192 82.22 54.46 -23.87
C MET A 192 83.14 55.18 -22.87
N LEU A 193 82.72 55.31 -21.60
CA LEU A 193 83.53 55.93 -20.56
C LEU A 193 84.80 55.12 -20.25
N GLN A 194 84.74 53.79 -20.26
CA GLN A 194 85.91 52.92 -20.10
C GLN A 194 86.93 53.12 -21.23
N VAL A 195 86.49 53.23 -22.48
CA VAL A 195 87.37 53.56 -23.62
C VAL A 195 87.99 54.96 -23.44
N GLN A 196 87.22 55.93 -22.98
CA GLN A 196 87.72 57.28 -22.70
C GLN A 196 88.75 57.31 -21.56
N ILE A 197 88.57 56.50 -20.52
CA ILE A 197 89.53 56.34 -19.42
C ILE A 197 90.82 55.69 -19.93
N GLN A 198 90.74 54.59 -20.70
CA GLN A 198 91.92 53.94 -21.28
C GLN A 198 92.75 54.91 -22.15
N LEU A 199 92.08 55.71 -22.99
CA LEU A 199 92.74 56.73 -23.81
C LEU A 199 93.45 57.81 -22.96
N ASN A 200 92.83 58.22 -21.85
CA ASN A 200 93.44 59.17 -20.91
C ASN A 200 94.59 58.55 -20.11
N GLU A 201 94.53 57.26 -19.77
CA GLU A 201 95.61 56.54 -19.09
C GLU A 201 96.82 56.33 -20.02
N GLU A 202 96.60 56.01 -21.30
CA GLU A 202 97.68 55.96 -22.30
C GLU A 202 98.36 57.33 -22.49
N MET A 203 97.57 58.41 -22.52
CA MET A 203 98.09 59.80 -22.51
C MET A 203 98.93 60.09 -21.25
N TYR A 204 98.46 59.67 -20.08
CA TYR A 204 99.16 59.90 -18.81
C TYR A 204 100.46 59.09 -18.71
N GLN A 205 100.46 57.82 -19.12
CA GLN A 205 101.65 56.97 -19.11
C GLN A 205 102.73 57.43 -20.10
N ASN A 206 102.36 58.12 -21.19
CA ASN A 206 103.32 58.77 -22.08
C ASN A 206 103.96 60.03 -21.45
N SER A 207 103.28 60.69 -20.51
CA SER A 207 103.84 61.83 -19.76
C SER A 207 104.81 61.42 -18.63
N LYS A 208 104.67 60.19 -18.12
CA LYS A 208 105.32 59.71 -16.89
C LYS A 208 106.66 58.99 -17.10
N LYS A 209 107.30 59.17 -18.26
CA LYS A 209 108.60 58.56 -18.63
C LYS A 209 109.79 59.53 -18.54
N SER A 210 109.57 60.71 -17.99
CA SER A 210 110.63 61.64 -17.58
C SER A 210 110.57 61.84 -16.06
N ASP A 211 111.75 61.95 -15.44
CA ASP A 211 112.00 62.27 -14.03
C ASP A 211 111.60 61.16 -13.00
N SER A 212 112.40 60.83 -11.96
CA SER A 212 113.81 61.14 -11.64
C SER A 212 114.34 60.19 -10.55
N GLU A 213 115.67 60.17 -10.33
CA GLU A 213 116.37 59.44 -9.26
C GLU A 213 116.42 60.22 -7.91
N GLY A 214 116.97 59.61 -6.84
CA GLY A 214 117.42 60.28 -5.58
C GLY A 214 116.57 59.96 -4.34
N ILE A 215 117.00 59.14 -3.36
CA ILE A 215 118.08 59.25 -2.34
C ILE A 215 117.65 59.93 -1.02
N SER A 216 117.78 59.14 0.07
CA SER A 216 117.95 59.42 1.52
C SER A 216 117.65 60.78 2.15
N GLN A 217 117.00 60.75 3.33
CA GLN A 217 117.66 61.04 4.62
C GLN A 217 116.81 60.65 5.84
N GLU A 218 117.48 60.19 6.91
CA GLU A 218 116.93 59.83 8.22
C GLU A 218 117.49 60.81 9.27
N PRO A 219 116.65 61.50 10.07
CA PRO A 219 117.12 62.36 11.15
C PRO A 219 117.16 61.61 12.50
N HIS A 220 118.20 61.91 13.28
CA HIS A 220 118.41 61.37 14.62
C HIS A 220 117.38 61.93 15.61
N VAL A 221 116.54 61.08 16.19
CA VAL A 221 115.43 61.47 17.08
C VAL A 221 115.90 61.74 18.51
N ASP A 222 115.42 62.83 19.11
CA ASP A 222 115.68 63.15 20.53
C ASP A 222 114.88 62.23 21.47
N ARG A 223 115.43 61.89 22.65
CA ARG A 223 114.76 60.94 23.58
C ARG A 223 113.33 61.35 23.95
N LEU A 224 113.04 62.64 24.03
CA LEU A 224 111.71 63.18 24.32
C LEU A 224 110.74 63.03 23.14
N GLU A 225 111.21 63.17 21.90
CA GLU A 225 110.40 62.91 20.71
C GLU A 225 110.06 61.43 20.59
N ASN A 226 111.02 60.54 20.87
CA ASN A 226 110.78 59.09 20.84
C ASN A 226 109.77 58.66 21.92
N GLU A 227 109.87 59.22 23.14
CA GLU A 227 108.88 58.97 24.20
C GLU A 227 107.49 59.54 23.87
N ASN A 228 107.43 60.65 23.12
CA ASN A 228 106.18 61.25 22.67
C ASN A 228 105.54 60.44 21.52
N LEU A 229 106.33 60.03 20.52
CA LEU A 229 105.92 59.08 19.49
C LEU A 229 105.43 57.78 20.10
N GLN A 230 106.13 57.23 21.10
CA GLN A 230 105.74 55.98 21.74
C GLN A 230 104.38 56.09 22.46
N LYS A 231 104.11 57.21 23.14
CA LYS A 231 102.78 57.50 23.74
C LYS A 231 101.71 57.70 22.66
N GLN A 232 102.04 58.41 21.58
CA GLN A 232 101.11 58.68 20.48
C GLN A 232 100.73 57.38 19.73
N LEU A 233 101.71 56.51 19.50
CA LEU A 233 101.54 55.18 18.93
C LEU A 233 100.72 54.27 19.87
N GLN A 234 100.92 54.37 21.18
CA GLN A 234 100.12 53.62 22.16
C GLN A 234 98.65 54.07 22.16
N VAL A 235 98.38 55.38 22.14
CA VAL A 235 97.00 55.90 22.00
C VAL A 235 96.38 55.46 20.68
N GLU A 236 97.12 55.50 19.58
CA GLU A 236 96.64 55.02 18.28
C GLU A 236 96.29 53.52 18.32
N TYR A 237 97.10 52.68 18.98
CA TYR A 237 96.79 51.26 19.19
C TYR A 237 95.56 51.05 20.09
N GLU A 238 95.39 51.83 21.17
CA GLU A 238 94.23 51.75 22.05
C GLU A 238 92.94 52.17 21.33
N GLU A 239 92.97 53.23 20.50
CA GLU A 239 91.84 53.61 19.64
C GLU A 239 91.55 52.57 18.54
N ARG A 240 92.60 51.97 17.96
CA ARG A 240 92.46 50.87 16.97
C ARG A 240 91.82 49.62 17.59
N LEU A 241 92.21 49.27 18.81
CA LEU A 241 91.62 48.16 19.56
C LEU A 241 90.16 48.43 19.89
N LYS A 242 89.85 49.61 20.41
CA LYS A 242 88.47 49.99 20.75
C LYS A 242 87.55 49.99 19.54
N THR A 243 87.99 50.53 18.41
CA THR A 243 87.20 50.51 17.15
C THR A 243 87.06 49.10 16.58
N LEU A 244 88.03 48.21 16.79
CA LEU A 244 87.92 46.78 16.47
C LEU A 244 86.90 46.05 17.38
N GLU A 245 86.89 46.33 18.69
CA GLU A 245 85.90 45.78 19.64
C GLU A 245 84.48 46.25 19.31
N GLU A 246 84.29 47.55 19.07
CA GLU A 246 83.00 48.12 18.66
C GLU A 246 82.50 47.49 17.33
N SER A 247 83.41 47.27 16.37
CA SER A 247 83.12 46.57 15.11
C SER A 247 82.75 45.10 15.31
N LEU A 248 83.44 44.39 16.21
CA LEU A 248 83.15 42.99 16.55
C LEU A 248 81.76 42.85 17.19
N ILE A 249 81.44 43.70 18.17
CA ILE A 249 80.12 43.74 18.82
C ILE A 249 79.02 44.04 17.81
N ALA A 250 79.25 44.98 16.88
CA ALA A 250 78.30 45.27 15.80
C ALA A 250 78.07 44.02 14.92
N LYS A 251 79.13 43.28 14.56
CA LYS A 251 79.04 42.05 13.76
C LYS A 251 78.36 40.90 14.49
N ASP A 252 78.61 40.70 15.78
CA ASP A 252 77.88 39.72 16.59
C ASP A 252 76.39 40.04 16.70
N SER A 253 76.04 41.32 16.85
CA SER A 253 74.64 41.76 16.88
C SER A 253 73.92 41.52 15.54
N GLU A 254 74.64 41.69 14.42
CA GLU A 254 74.17 41.43 13.07
C GLU A 254 74.00 39.93 12.81
N LEU A 255 74.96 39.11 13.23
CA LEU A 255 74.88 37.64 13.18
C LEU A 255 73.66 37.12 13.96
N GLN A 256 73.44 37.57 15.19
CA GLN A 256 72.24 37.19 15.96
C GLN A 256 70.94 37.61 15.26
N ARG A 257 70.92 38.77 14.58
CA ARG A 257 69.74 39.23 13.82
C ARG A 257 69.46 38.32 12.63
N LEU A 258 70.50 37.94 11.88
CA LEU A 258 70.38 37.01 10.75
C LEU A 258 69.95 35.62 11.21
N GLN A 259 70.48 35.13 12.34
CA GLN A 259 70.13 33.84 12.91
C GLN A 259 68.65 33.80 13.36
N ARG A 260 68.16 34.86 14.03
CA ARG A 260 66.72 35.01 14.35
C ARG A 260 65.84 35.03 13.10
N HIS A 261 66.26 35.67 12.01
CA HIS A 261 65.51 35.63 10.74
C HIS A 261 65.51 34.24 10.09
N LEU A 262 66.61 33.48 10.17
CA LEU A 262 66.65 32.09 9.70
C LEU A 262 65.72 31.19 10.50
N ASP A 263 65.69 31.31 11.83
CA ASP A 263 64.81 30.53 12.70
C ASP A 263 63.32 30.86 12.46
N GLN A 264 63.00 32.14 12.24
CA GLN A 264 61.66 32.60 11.82
C GLN A 264 61.26 32.03 10.45
N GLY A 265 62.17 32.04 9.47
CA GLY A 265 61.92 31.44 8.16
C GLY A 265 61.71 29.93 8.24
N ARG A 266 62.42 29.25 9.14
CA ARG A 266 62.32 27.80 9.35
C ARG A 266 60.97 27.40 9.96
N THR A 267 60.56 28.09 11.03
CA THR A 267 59.23 27.87 11.66
C THR A 267 58.06 28.22 10.73
N ALA A 268 58.21 29.25 9.89
CA ALA A 268 57.25 29.55 8.83
C ALA A 268 57.17 28.43 7.76
N LEU A 269 58.29 27.83 7.39
CA LEU A 269 58.32 26.71 6.44
C LEU A 269 57.72 25.43 7.03
N ASP A 270 58.01 25.13 8.31
CA ASP A 270 57.48 23.96 9.01
C ASP A 270 55.94 24.06 9.15
N THR A 271 55.42 25.23 9.54
CA THR A 271 53.97 25.48 9.65
C THR A 271 53.27 25.43 8.28
N MET A 272 53.87 26.01 7.24
CA MET A 272 53.35 25.89 5.86
C MET A 272 53.30 24.42 5.39
N THR A 273 54.33 23.64 5.75
CA THR A 273 54.42 22.20 5.42
C THR A 273 53.36 21.38 6.15
N GLN A 274 53.12 21.66 7.43
CA GLN A 274 52.05 21.03 8.22
C GLN A 274 50.67 21.34 7.61
N ASN A 275 50.36 22.61 7.37
CA ASN A 275 49.08 23.03 6.77
C ASN A 275 48.84 22.35 5.41
N TRP A 276 49.88 22.19 4.59
CA TRP A 276 49.78 21.48 3.31
C TRP A 276 49.47 19.97 3.48
N GLN A 277 50.02 19.30 4.49
CA GLN A 277 49.68 17.90 4.79
C GLN A 277 48.26 17.77 5.32
N GLU A 278 47.82 18.67 6.19
CA GLU A 278 46.45 18.71 6.71
C GLU A 278 45.44 18.91 5.58
N GLU A 279 45.63 19.93 4.74
CA GLU A 279 44.79 20.18 3.56
C GLU A 279 44.79 19.00 2.58
N LYS A 280 45.95 18.36 2.37
CA LYS A 280 46.05 17.15 1.53
C LYS A 280 45.25 15.96 2.08
N THR A 281 45.27 15.74 3.40
CA THR A 281 44.47 14.67 4.02
C THR A 281 42.98 15.00 4.03
N HIS A 282 42.61 16.27 4.25
CA HIS A 282 41.24 16.74 4.10
C HIS A 282 40.72 16.55 2.68
N ASN A 283 41.49 16.94 1.67
CA ASN A 283 41.14 16.79 0.26
C ASN A 283 40.97 15.32 -0.16
N LEU A 284 41.73 14.38 0.44
CA LEU A 284 41.53 12.95 0.24
C LEU A 284 40.21 12.47 0.87
N SER A 285 39.92 12.87 2.10
CA SER A 285 38.66 12.55 2.78
C SER A 285 37.43 13.10 2.02
N LEU A 286 37.52 14.30 1.45
CA LEU A 286 36.48 14.87 0.59
C LEU A 286 36.26 14.03 -0.68
N LYS A 287 37.33 13.52 -1.31
CA LYS A 287 37.22 12.64 -2.48
C LYS A 287 36.51 11.32 -2.13
N ASP A 288 36.87 10.71 -1.01
CA ASP A 288 36.21 9.49 -0.52
C ASP A 288 34.73 9.75 -0.22
N ARG A 289 34.39 10.90 0.38
CA ARG A 289 32.99 11.25 0.64
C ARG A 289 32.20 11.53 -0.64
N ILE A 290 32.81 12.14 -1.66
CA ILE A 290 32.19 12.33 -2.98
C ILE A 290 31.94 10.96 -3.66
N ALA A 291 32.88 10.01 -3.54
CA ALA A 291 32.71 8.67 -4.09
C ALA A 291 31.52 7.94 -3.43
N GLN A 292 31.45 7.94 -2.09
CA GLN A 292 30.31 7.39 -1.33
C GLN A 292 28.97 8.00 -1.75
N LEU A 293 28.90 9.34 -1.82
CA LEU A 293 27.68 10.04 -2.23
C LEU A 293 27.28 9.73 -3.68
N SER A 294 28.25 9.45 -4.57
CA SER A 294 27.93 9.00 -5.94
C SER A 294 27.31 7.60 -5.93
N GLU A 295 27.85 6.67 -5.14
CA GLU A 295 27.34 5.30 -5.00
C GLU A 295 25.95 5.28 -4.36
N GLU A 296 25.74 6.03 -3.27
CA GLU A 296 24.42 6.24 -2.64
C GLU A 296 23.41 6.76 -3.68
N LYS A 297 23.78 7.77 -4.47
CA LYS A 297 22.97 8.35 -5.55
C LYS A 297 22.65 7.32 -6.65
N ASP A 298 23.61 6.51 -7.08
CA ASP A 298 23.40 5.48 -8.11
C ASP A 298 22.46 4.38 -7.59
N HIS A 299 22.59 3.96 -6.33
CA HIS A 299 21.65 3.05 -5.68
C HIS A 299 20.23 3.62 -5.61
N PHE A 300 20.05 4.90 -5.24
CA PHE A 300 18.73 5.54 -5.25
C PHE A 300 18.12 5.66 -6.65
N VAL A 301 18.93 5.87 -7.70
CA VAL A 301 18.45 5.90 -9.10
C VAL A 301 17.92 4.52 -9.52
N VAL A 302 18.64 3.44 -9.21
CA VAL A 302 18.16 2.07 -9.47
C VAL A 302 16.86 1.79 -8.70
N ARG A 303 16.82 2.12 -7.41
CA ARG A 303 15.64 1.94 -6.55
C ARG A 303 14.41 2.70 -7.06
N ASN A 304 14.61 3.91 -7.60
CA ASN A 304 13.54 4.71 -8.18
C ASN A 304 13.03 4.11 -9.51
N ALA A 305 13.93 3.55 -10.34
CA ALA A 305 13.55 2.83 -11.55
C ALA A 305 12.72 1.57 -11.24
N GLU A 306 13.11 0.78 -10.22
CA GLU A 306 12.34 -0.37 -9.72
C GLU A 306 10.92 0.03 -9.28
N LEU A 307 10.81 1.05 -8.43
CA LEU A 307 9.51 1.54 -7.93
C LEU A 307 8.64 2.10 -9.06
N SER A 308 9.23 2.83 -10.00
CA SER A 308 8.53 3.34 -11.19
C SER A 308 7.99 2.20 -12.07
N GLN A 309 8.76 1.13 -12.24
CA GLN A 309 8.31 -0.07 -12.95
C GLN A 309 7.17 -0.78 -12.20
N GLN A 310 7.28 -0.91 -10.87
CA GLN A 310 6.24 -1.52 -10.05
C GLN A 310 4.92 -0.73 -10.13
N VAL A 311 4.96 0.60 -10.01
CA VAL A 311 3.78 1.48 -10.16
C VAL A 311 3.13 1.31 -11.54
N SER A 312 3.93 1.27 -12.61
CA SER A 312 3.43 1.05 -13.98
C SER A 312 2.71 -0.31 -14.14
N LEU A 313 3.27 -1.39 -13.58
CA LEU A 313 2.65 -2.71 -13.58
C LEU A 313 1.35 -2.74 -12.77
N SER A 314 1.32 -2.13 -11.58
CA SER A 314 0.11 -2.02 -10.76
C SER A 314 -0.99 -1.20 -11.44
N GLN A 315 -0.65 -0.09 -12.11
CA GLN A 315 -1.59 0.69 -12.91
C GLN A 315 -2.15 -0.12 -14.09
N GLN A 316 -1.31 -0.89 -14.79
CA GLN A 316 -1.77 -1.76 -15.87
C GLN A 316 -2.72 -2.85 -15.36
N GLN A 317 -2.46 -3.42 -14.18
CA GLN A 317 -3.34 -4.41 -13.57
C GLN A 317 -4.67 -3.79 -13.14
N LEU A 318 -4.66 -2.59 -12.54
CA LEU A 318 -5.87 -1.85 -12.19
C LEU A 318 -6.76 -1.62 -13.42
N GLN A 319 -6.18 -1.10 -14.52
CA GLN A 319 -6.92 -0.89 -15.78
C GLN A 319 -7.51 -2.17 -16.40
N ARG A 320 -6.91 -3.36 -16.16
CA ARG A 320 -7.50 -4.64 -16.57
C ARG A 320 -8.71 -4.97 -15.70
N THR A 321 -8.56 -4.88 -14.38
CA THR A 321 -9.67 -5.13 -13.43
C THR A 321 -10.84 -4.15 -13.59
N GLU A 322 -10.58 -2.88 -13.92
CA GLU A 322 -11.62 -1.90 -14.24
C GLU A 322 -12.42 -2.31 -15.48
N LYS A 323 -11.76 -2.76 -16.56
CA LYS A 323 -12.44 -3.27 -17.77
C LYS A 323 -13.27 -4.51 -17.47
N GLU A 324 -12.72 -5.45 -16.71
CA GLU A 324 -13.45 -6.66 -16.27
C GLU A 324 -14.70 -6.31 -15.44
N LEU A 325 -14.61 -5.30 -14.55
CA LEU A 325 -15.76 -4.79 -13.81
C LEU A 325 -16.80 -4.13 -14.72
N TYR A 326 -16.40 -3.30 -15.69
CA TYR A 326 -17.32 -2.73 -16.67
C TYR A 326 -18.06 -3.80 -17.49
N GLU A 327 -17.35 -4.84 -17.95
CA GLU A 327 -17.97 -5.96 -18.65
C GLU A 327 -18.95 -6.76 -17.78
N LEU A 328 -18.60 -7.00 -16.51
CA LEU A 328 -19.48 -7.68 -15.56
C LEU A 328 -20.71 -6.83 -15.22
N GLN A 329 -20.55 -5.50 -15.11
CA GLN A 329 -21.65 -4.57 -14.87
C GLN A 329 -22.64 -4.55 -16.05
N ASP A 330 -22.17 -4.55 -17.30
CA ASP A 330 -23.05 -4.65 -18.47
C ASP A 330 -23.78 -6.01 -18.52
N LYS A 331 -23.07 -7.12 -18.30
CA LYS A 331 -23.67 -8.46 -18.18
C LYS A 331 -24.74 -8.51 -17.09
N PHE A 332 -24.50 -7.89 -15.93
CA PHE A 332 -25.49 -7.79 -14.85
C PHE A 332 -26.72 -6.98 -15.28
N SER A 333 -26.53 -5.79 -15.87
CA SER A 333 -27.64 -4.96 -16.40
C SER A 333 -28.49 -5.71 -17.43
N ASN A 334 -27.86 -6.51 -18.29
CA ASN A 334 -28.57 -7.29 -19.31
C ASN A 334 -29.33 -8.49 -18.71
N MET A 335 -28.74 -9.19 -17.73
CA MET A 335 -29.48 -10.23 -16.97
C MET A 335 -30.62 -9.64 -16.13
N GLU A 336 -30.48 -8.43 -15.59
CA GLU A 336 -31.53 -7.75 -14.85
C GLU A 336 -32.74 -7.42 -15.75
N LYS A 337 -32.50 -6.92 -16.97
CA LYS A 337 -33.55 -6.68 -17.98
C LYS A 337 -34.27 -7.97 -18.37
N GLU A 338 -33.56 -9.07 -18.63
CA GLU A 338 -34.21 -10.35 -18.96
C GLU A 338 -34.97 -10.93 -17.76
N ASN A 339 -34.48 -10.78 -16.51
CA ASN A 339 -35.25 -11.14 -15.32
C ASN A 339 -36.54 -10.30 -15.17
N GLN A 340 -36.48 -8.99 -15.42
CA GLN A 340 -37.68 -8.14 -15.41
C GLN A 340 -38.71 -8.59 -16.47
N LYS A 341 -38.24 -8.96 -17.66
CA LYS A 341 -39.08 -9.47 -18.76
C LYS A 341 -39.69 -10.84 -18.44
N ILE A 342 -38.92 -11.77 -17.84
CA ILE A 342 -39.45 -13.06 -17.35
C ILE A 342 -40.52 -12.82 -16.28
N LYS A 343 -40.28 -11.90 -15.34
CA LYS A 343 -41.26 -11.53 -14.30
C LYS A 343 -42.55 -10.97 -14.89
N LEU A 344 -42.46 -10.12 -15.91
CA LEU A 344 -43.63 -9.60 -16.62
C LEU A 344 -44.41 -10.71 -17.34
N LEU A 345 -43.72 -11.64 -18.02
CA LEU A 345 -44.35 -12.79 -18.68
C LEU A 345 -45.03 -13.74 -17.69
N LEU A 346 -44.47 -13.92 -16.49
CA LEU A 346 -45.11 -14.67 -15.40
C LEU A 346 -46.41 -14.01 -14.95
N THR A 347 -46.41 -12.69 -14.67
CA THR A 347 -47.64 -11.98 -14.29
C THR A 347 -48.69 -11.98 -15.41
N ASP A 348 -48.27 -11.90 -16.67
CA ASP A 348 -49.14 -12.02 -17.85
C ASP A 348 -49.75 -13.43 -17.98
N ALA A 349 -49.01 -14.47 -17.61
CA ALA A 349 -49.49 -15.85 -17.62
C ALA A 349 -50.47 -16.13 -16.45
N GLU A 350 -50.17 -15.62 -15.26
CA GLU A 350 -51.05 -15.68 -14.09
C GLU A 350 -52.38 -14.93 -14.36
N ALA A 351 -52.32 -13.74 -14.97
CA ALA A 351 -53.52 -12.98 -15.35
C ALA A 351 -54.35 -13.63 -16.47
N ARG A 352 -53.72 -14.46 -17.32
CA ARG A 352 -54.38 -15.22 -18.40
C ARG A 352 -54.85 -16.61 -17.95
N ASP A 353 -54.87 -16.92 -16.65
CA ASP A 353 -55.36 -18.20 -16.13
C ASP A 353 -56.90 -18.31 -16.14
N GLU A 354 -57.50 -18.10 -17.31
CA GLU A 354 -58.87 -18.47 -17.63
C GLU A 354 -59.13 -19.96 -17.38
N ASN A 355 -58.06 -20.79 -17.37
CA ASN A 355 -58.16 -22.21 -17.11
C ASN A 355 -58.48 -22.49 -15.62
N SER A 356 -57.91 -21.73 -14.68
CA SER A 356 -58.32 -21.76 -13.27
C SER A 356 -59.76 -21.30 -13.10
N GLU A 357 -60.20 -20.22 -13.75
CA GLU A 357 -61.58 -19.75 -13.64
C GLU A 357 -62.59 -20.77 -14.23
N ARG A 358 -62.29 -21.34 -15.40
CA ARG A 358 -63.07 -22.45 -16.00
C ARG A 358 -63.07 -23.69 -15.10
N THR A 359 -61.92 -24.05 -14.53
CA THR A 359 -61.80 -25.17 -13.59
C THR A 359 -62.60 -24.95 -12.32
N CYS A 360 -62.63 -23.72 -11.78
CA CYS A 360 -63.44 -23.36 -10.63
C CYS A 360 -64.94 -23.48 -10.93
N LYS A 361 -65.40 -22.95 -12.08
CA LYS A 361 -66.79 -23.07 -12.55
C LYS A 361 -67.21 -24.54 -12.73
N LEU A 362 -66.37 -25.37 -13.35
CA LEU A 362 -66.62 -26.81 -13.50
C LEU A 362 -66.68 -27.54 -12.14
N ARG A 363 -65.81 -27.19 -11.19
CA ARG A 363 -65.85 -27.75 -9.83
C ARG A 363 -67.13 -27.38 -9.08
N SER A 364 -67.64 -26.15 -9.22
CA SER A 364 -68.94 -25.73 -8.65
C SER A 364 -70.08 -26.57 -9.23
N GLN A 365 -70.13 -26.69 -10.56
CA GLN A 365 -71.16 -27.48 -11.25
C GLN A 365 -71.15 -28.95 -10.83
N ILE A 366 -69.96 -29.56 -10.66
CA ILE A 366 -69.84 -30.93 -10.13
C ILE A 366 -70.42 -31.02 -8.71
N ALA A 367 -70.05 -30.10 -7.81
CA ALA A 367 -70.56 -30.11 -6.44
C ALA A 367 -72.09 -29.89 -6.35
N GLU A 368 -72.65 -29.02 -7.18
CA GLU A 368 -74.10 -28.79 -7.29
C GLU A 368 -74.84 -30.04 -7.79
N LEU A 369 -74.30 -30.72 -8.82
CA LEU A 369 -74.86 -31.96 -9.35
C LEU A 369 -74.76 -33.12 -8.34
N GLU A 370 -73.65 -33.24 -7.60
CA GLU A 370 -73.48 -34.20 -6.52
C GLU A 370 -74.50 -33.97 -5.39
N ALA A 371 -74.70 -32.71 -4.99
CA ALA A 371 -75.70 -32.32 -3.98
C ALA A 371 -77.12 -32.71 -4.42
N ALA A 372 -77.51 -32.34 -5.65
CA ALA A 372 -78.80 -32.68 -6.23
C ALA A 372 -79.00 -34.21 -6.36
N PHE A 373 -77.98 -34.95 -6.78
CA PHE A 373 -78.03 -36.41 -6.85
C PHE A 373 -78.18 -37.05 -5.46
N SER A 374 -77.51 -36.49 -4.44
CA SER A 374 -77.67 -36.94 -3.04
C SER A 374 -79.11 -36.75 -2.54
N GLU A 375 -79.77 -35.64 -2.92
CA GLU A 375 -81.17 -35.35 -2.57
C GLU A 375 -82.12 -36.30 -3.29
N LYS A 376 -81.95 -36.50 -4.61
CA LYS A 376 -82.73 -37.49 -5.37
C LYS A 376 -82.60 -38.89 -4.76
N ASN A 377 -81.40 -39.30 -4.32
CA ASN A 377 -81.21 -40.56 -3.61
C ASN A 377 -81.93 -40.62 -2.25
N LYS A 378 -82.00 -39.52 -1.48
CA LYS A 378 -82.83 -39.45 -0.27
C LYS A 378 -84.31 -39.61 -0.61
N THR A 379 -84.79 -38.95 -1.68
CA THR A 379 -86.17 -39.09 -2.16
C THR A 379 -86.49 -40.52 -2.60
N ILE A 380 -85.61 -41.18 -3.35
CA ILE A 380 -85.75 -42.57 -3.77
C ILE A 380 -85.85 -43.50 -2.56
N LYS A 381 -84.97 -43.34 -1.55
CA LYS A 381 -85.04 -44.12 -0.30
C LYS A 381 -86.36 -43.90 0.45
N LEU A 382 -86.86 -42.66 0.53
CA LEU A 382 -88.15 -42.35 1.16
C LEU A 382 -89.34 -42.96 0.38
N GLN A 383 -89.29 -42.94 -0.96
CA GLN A 383 -90.30 -43.58 -1.81
C GLN A 383 -90.26 -45.11 -1.67
N GLN A 384 -89.06 -45.71 -1.67
CA GLN A 384 -88.87 -47.14 -1.42
C GLN A 384 -89.40 -47.56 -0.04
N GLN A 385 -89.15 -46.75 1.00
CA GLN A 385 -89.71 -46.97 2.34
C GLN A 385 -91.24 -46.92 2.32
N ARG A 386 -91.85 -45.90 1.70
CA ARG A 386 -93.31 -45.80 1.55
C ARG A 386 -93.89 -46.99 0.80
N LEU A 387 -93.27 -47.42 -0.30
CA LEU A 387 -93.68 -48.61 -1.06
C LEU A 387 -93.57 -49.90 -0.22
N ALA A 388 -92.52 -50.03 0.59
CA ALA A 388 -92.35 -51.16 1.51
C ALA A 388 -93.41 -51.17 2.62
N ASP A 389 -93.75 -50.01 3.18
CA ASP A 389 -94.78 -49.91 4.22
C ASP A 389 -96.18 -50.08 3.65
N MET A 390 -96.48 -49.55 2.45
CA MET A 390 -97.70 -49.89 1.70
C MET A 390 -97.79 -51.40 1.42
N LYS A 391 -96.70 -52.04 1.00
CA LYS A 391 -96.63 -53.50 0.81
C LYS A 391 -96.92 -54.26 2.10
N LYS A 392 -96.40 -53.80 3.25
CA LYS A 392 -96.73 -54.39 4.57
C LYS A 392 -98.20 -54.19 4.93
N THR A 393 -98.76 -53.00 4.72
CA THR A 393 -100.18 -52.71 4.99
C THR A 393 -101.08 -53.60 4.14
N LEU A 394 -100.85 -53.66 2.83
CA LEU A 394 -101.58 -54.55 1.91
C LEU A 394 -101.42 -56.02 2.31
N GLN A 395 -100.20 -56.47 2.67
CA GLN A 395 -99.99 -57.84 3.16
C GLN A 395 -100.69 -58.11 4.51
N LYS A 396 -100.89 -57.10 5.36
CA LYS A 396 -101.61 -57.21 6.63
C LYS A 396 -103.13 -57.24 6.43
N GLU A 397 -103.65 -56.46 5.49
CA GLU A 397 -105.06 -56.53 5.07
C GLU A 397 -105.37 -57.88 4.39
N LEU A 398 -104.50 -58.35 3.48
CA LEU A 398 -104.60 -59.69 2.88
C LEU A 398 -104.47 -60.83 3.91
N LYS A 399 -103.70 -60.65 5.00
CA LYS A 399 -103.66 -61.63 6.10
C LYS A 399 -104.94 -61.64 6.95
N ASN A 400 -105.75 -60.58 6.92
CA ASN A 400 -107.04 -60.54 7.62
C ASN A 400 -108.20 -61.14 6.78
N GLN A 401 -107.91 -61.64 5.57
CA GLN A 401 -108.76 -62.57 4.82
C GLN A 401 -107.95 -63.72 4.19
N ASN A 402 -107.36 -64.58 5.03
CA ASN A 402 -107.36 -66.04 4.84
C ASN A 402 -106.60 -66.75 5.97
N ASN A 403 -107.14 -67.90 6.39
CA ASN A 403 -106.44 -68.85 7.25
C ASN A 403 -105.45 -69.73 6.45
N ASP A 404 -104.47 -70.24 7.18
CA ASP A 404 -103.71 -71.49 6.99
C ASP A 404 -102.68 -71.65 5.84
N ALA A 405 -101.59 -72.34 6.26
CA ALA A 405 -100.61 -73.11 5.47
C ALA A 405 -99.67 -72.39 4.48
N ASP A 406 -98.42 -72.83 4.25
CA ASP A 406 -97.50 -73.61 5.10
C ASP A 406 -96.04 -73.37 4.62
N SER A 407 -95.13 -73.24 5.59
CA SER A 407 -93.75 -73.78 5.69
C SER A 407 -92.70 -73.82 4.53
N LEU A 408 -91.45 -73.50 4.93
CA LEU A 408 -90.13 -73.83 4.31
C LEU A 408 -89.80 -73.15 2.95
N SER A 409 -88.54 -72.82 2.62
CA SER A 409 -87.23 -73.22 3.15
C SER A 409 -86.13 -72.11 3.12
N VAL A 410 -85.03 -72.38 3.83
CA VAL A 410 -83.76 -71.60 3.98
C VAL A 410 -82.70 -72.14 2.96
N PRO A 411 -81.40 -71.76 2.92
CA PRO A 411 -80.64 -70.56 3.36
C PRO A 411 -79.69 -70.01 2.25
N THR A 412 -78.53 -69.45 2.66
CA THR A 412 -77.31 -69.12 1.88
C THR A 412 -77.25 -67.66 1.40
N SER A 413 -76.25 -66.82 1.73
CA SER A 413 -75.05 -66.99 2.60
C SER A 413 -74.64 -65.66 3.28
N SER A 414 -73.47 -65.67 3.93
CA SER A 414 -72.66 -64.52 4.37
C SER A 414 -71.19 -64.78 3.94
N PRO A 415 -70.16 -64.12 4.49
CA PRO A 415 -69.50 -62.89 4.04
C PRO A 415 -68.14 -63.18 3.33
N ILE A 416 -67.21 -62.21 3.32
CA ILE A 416 -65.72 -62.32 3.45
C ILE A 416 -65.00 -61.25 2.59
N ALA A 417 -64.44 -60.25 3.28
CA ALA A 417 -63.20 -59.57 2.90
C ALA A 417 -62.05 -60.21 3.73
N PRO A 418 -60.78 -59.74 3.70
CA PRO A 418 -59.98 -59.09 2.65
C PRO A 418 -58.69 -59.89 2.33
N LYS A 419 -57.95 -59.58 1.24
CA LYS A 419 -56.53 -60.02 1.06
C LYS A 419 -55.65 -59.02 0.29
N SER A 420 -54.83 -58.28 1.03
CA SER A 420 -53.46 -57.88 0.65
C SER A 420 -52.46 -58.93 1.20
N PRO A 421 -51.11 -58.88 1.01
CA PRO A 421 -50.24 -57.89 0.36
C PRO A 421 -49.16 -58.55 -0.58
N ILE A 422 -47.90 -58.06 -0.53
CA ILE A 422 -46.65 -58.48 -1.24
C ILE A 422 -46.50 -57.78 -2.60
N LEU A 423 -45.60 -56.82 -2.84
CA LEU A 423 -44.26 -56.44 -2.31
C LEU A 423 -43.08 -57.32 -2.77
N SER A 424 -42.55 -57.01 -3.96
CA SER A 424 -41.21 -57.43 -4.40
C SER A 424 -40.56 -56.32 -5.25
N LYS A 425 -39.76 -55.47 -4.61
CA LYS A 425 -38.90 -54.49 -5.30
C LYS A 425 -37.45 -54.97 -5.25
N ALA A 426 -36.88 -55.27 -6.40
CA ALA A 426 -35.47 -55.66 -6.53
C ALA A 426 -34.53 -54.50 -6.16
N PRO A 427 -33.34 -54.78 -5.60
CA PRO A 427 -32.31 -53.77 -5.40
C PRO A 427 -31.69 -53.40 -6.76
N GLN A 428 -31.70 -52.11 -7.09
CA GLN A 428 -31.01 -51.54 -8.26
C GLN A 428 -29.67 -50.93 -7.82
N PRO A 429 -28.60 -50.98 -8.63
CA PRO A 429 -27.26 -50.55 -8.26
C PRO A 429 -27.08 -49.02 -8.38
N ALA A 430 -27.65 -48.26 -7.44
CA ALA A 430 -27.61 -46.79 -7.46
C ALA A 430 -26.24 -46.15 -7.15
N ASN A 431 -25.20 -46.93 -6.85
CA ASN A 431 -23.90 -46.39 -6.42
C ASN A 431 -22.95 -46.04 -7.58
N SER A 432 -23.01 -46.74 -8.72
CA SER A 432 -22.01 -46.56 -9.79
C SER A 432 -22.12 -45.21 -10.51
N GLU A 433 -23.32 -44.73 -10.82
CA GLU A 433 -23.50 -43.41 -11.44
C GLU A 433 -23.04 -42.26 -10.52
N MET A 434 -23.20 -42.43 -9.20
CA MET A 434 -22.80 -41.41 -8.22
C MET A 434 -21.28 -41.39 -8.00
N GLU A 435 -20.60 -42.54 -8.04
CA GLU A 435 -19.13 -42.60 -8.06
C GLU A 435 -18.56 -42.05 -9.38
N GLU A 436 -19.18 -42.31 -10.52
CA GLU A 436 -18.73 -41.80 -11.82
C GLU A 436 -18.87 -40.27 -11.94
N VAL A 437 -19.98 -39.70 -11.45
CA VAL A 437 -20.16 -38.24 -11.33
C VAL A 437 -19.13 -37.64 -10.37
N ASN A 438 -18.86 -38.28 -9.23
CA ASN A 438 -17.81 -37.85 -8.30
C ASN A 438 -16.41 -37.91 -8.95
N PHE A 439 -16.08 -38.94 -9.73
CA PHE A 439 -14.78 -39.04 -10.39
C PHE A 439 -14.60 -38.01 -11.50
N LYS A 440 -15.67 -37.71 -12.26
CA LYS A 440 -15.69 -36.63 -13.27
C LYS A 440 -15.53 -35.25 -12.62
N TYR A 441 -16.19 -35.00 -11.50
CA TYR A 441 -16.05 -33.77 -10.72
C TYR A 441 -14.65 -33.65 -10.09
N LEU A 442 -14.15 -34.72 -9.46
CA LEU A 442 -12.79 -34.81 -8.92
C LEU A 442 -11.74 -34.52 -9.99
N LYS A 443 -11.84 -35.15 -11.17
CA LYS A 443 -10.92 -34.88 -12.30
C LYS A 443 -10.92 -33.40 -12.69
N HIS A 444 -12.10 -32.75 -12.74
CA HIS A 444 -12.20 -31.32 -13.01
C HIS A 444 -11.59 -30.47 -11.89
N VAL A 445 -11.89 -30.77 -10.62
CA VAL A 445 -11.39 -30.01 -9.46
C VAL A 445 -9.87 -30.16 -9.32
N ILE A 446 -9.30 -31.34 -9.53
CA ILE A 446 -7.85 -31.57 -9.52
C ILE A 446 -7.18 -30.88 -10.72
N PHE A 447 -7.72 -31.02 -11.94
CA PHE A 447 -7.19 -30.33 -13.11
C PHE A 447 -7.21 -28.81 -12.92
N LYS A 448 -8.31 -28.27 -12.39
CA LYS A 448 -8.43 -26.85 -12.06
C LYS A 448 -7.44 -26.46 -10.97
N PHE A 449 -7.35 -27.21 -9.86
CA PHE A 449 -6.38 -26.94 -8.78
C PHE A 449 -4.93 -26.89 -9.27
N LEU A 450 -4.54 -27.76 -10.20
CA LEU A 450 -3.19 -27.81 -10.77
C LEU A 450 -2.91 -26.74 -11.85
N THR A 451 -3.94 -26.12 -12.43
CA THR A 451 -3.82 -25.13 -13.53
C THR A 451 -4.30 -23.73 -13.17
N SER A 452 -5.00 -23.58 -12.05
CA SER A 452 -5.46 -22.32 -11.47
C SER A 452 -4.30 -21.49 -10.95
N ARG A 453 -4.53 -20.18 -10.83
CA ARG A 453 -3.59 -19.31 -10.14
C ARG A 453 -3.54 -19.62 -8.64
N GLU A 454 -2.40 -19.30 -8.07
CA GLU A 454 -2.04 -19.37 -6.66
C GLU A 454 -3.19 -19.11 -5.66
N TYR A 455 -3.94 -18.01 -5.82
CA TYR A 455 -5.05 -17.64 -4.91
C TYR A 455 -6.31 -18.52 -5.11
N GLU A 456 -6.59 -18.95 -6.34
CA GLU A 456 -7.72 -19.85 -6.66
C GLU A 456 -7.45 -21.26 -6.11
N ALA A 457 -6.20 -21.72 -6.21
CA ALA A 457 -5.78 -23.01 -5.65
C ALA A 457 -6.04 -23.09 -4.14
N GLN A 458 -5.79 -22.00 -3.38
CA GLN A 458 -6.09 -21.95 -1.95
C GLN A 458 -7.59 -22.13 -1.64
N HIS A 459 -8.49 -21.57 -2.45
CA HIS A 459 -9.93 -21.78 -2.29
C HIS A 459 -10.36 -23.20 -2.69
N LEU A 460 -9.66 -23.81 -3.65
CA LEU A 460 -9.91 -25.19 -4.10
C LEU A 460 -9.34 -26.24 -3.13
N THR A 461 -8.39 -25.92 -2.25
CA THR A 461 -7.80 -26.84 -1.25
C THR A 461 -8.84 -27.63 -0.47
N ARG A 462 -9.90 -26.97 0.03
CA ARG A 462 -10.97 -27.63 0.81
C ARG A 462 -11.83 -28.57 -0.02
N ALA A 463 -12.05 -28.24 -1.31
CA ALA A 463 -12.75 -29.11 -2.24
C ALA A 463 -11.91 -30.34 -2.60
N VAL A 464 -10.61 -30.15 -2.85
CA VAL A 464 -9.64 -31.24 -3.08
C VAL A 464 -9.57 -32.17 -1.86
N SER A 465 -9.44 -31.62 -0.65
CA SER A 465 -9.46 -32.37 0.61
C SER A 465 -10.71 -33.23 0.75
N THR A 466 -11.89 -32.64 0.57
CA THR A 466 -13.18 -33.34 0.70
C THR A 466 -13.35 -34.46 -0.34
N LEU A 467 -12.94 -34.23 -1.59
CA LEU A 467 -13.12 -35.20 -2.69
C LEU A 467 -12.08 -36.33 -2.69
N LEU A 468 -10.84 -36.06 -2.27
CA LEU A 468 -9.80 -37.08 -2.10
C LEU A 468 -9.85 -37.76 -0.72
N LYS A 469 -10.68 -37.27 0.21
CA LYS A 469 -10.75 -37.71 1.61
C LYS A 469 -9.40 -37.59 2.32
N LEU A 470 -8.71 -36.48 2.10
CA LEU A 470 -7.45 -36.17 2.79
C LEU A 470 -7.69 -36.08 4.30
N THR A 471 -6.69 -36.48 5.08
CA THR A 471 -6.66 -36.21 6.52
C THR A 471 -6.48 -34.71 6.79
N PRO A 472 -6.86 -34.21 7.98
CA PRO A 472 -6.64 -32.82 8.35
C PRO A 472 -5.17 -32.38 8.27
N ASP A 473 -4.24 -33.29 8.53
CA ASP A 473 -2.80 -33.04 8.44
C ASP A 473 -2.32 -32.94 6.98
N GLU A 474 -2.85 -33.77 6.07
CA GLU A 474 -2.59 -33.68 4.62
C GLU A 474 -3.20 -32.41 4.01
N GLU A 475 -4.42 -32.02 4.40
CA GLU A 475 -5.03 -30.74 3.97
C GLU A 475 -4.20 -29.54 4.46
N LYS A 476 -3.73 -29.59 5.71
CA LYS A 476 -2.86 -28.57 6.29
C LYS A 476 -1.53 -28.48 5.55
N LEU A 477 -0.87 -29.61 5.27
CA LEU A 477 0.39 -29.68 4.54
C LEU A 477 0.24 -29.14 3.10
N LEU A 478 -0.88 -29.46 2.43
CA LEU A 478 -1.21 -28.93 1.10
C LEU A 478 -1.40 -27.40 1.13
N LYS A 479 -2.07 -26.88 2.17
CA LYS A 479 -2.27 -25.44 2.39
C LYS A 479 -0.95 -24.71 2.69
N GLU A 480 -0.11 -25.27 3.58
CA GLU A 480 1.20 -24.72 3.93
C GLU A 480 2.16 -24.73 2.74
N THR A 481 2.09 -25.76 1.87
CA THR A 481 2.86 -25.83 0.63
C THR A 481 2.45 -24.75 -0.37
N LEU A 482 1.16 -24.46 -0.48
CA LEU A 482 0.67 -23.32 -1.27
C LEU A 482 1.12 -21.99 -0.66
N GLU A 483 0.93 -21.77 0.65
CA GLU A 483 1.34 -20.53 1.34
C GLU A 483 2.85 -20.28 1.25
N TRP A 484 3.67 -21.34 1.33
CA TRP A 484 5.11 -21.28 1.07
C TRP A 484 5.42 -20.80 -0.35
N LYS A 485 4.77 -21.35 -1.38
CA LYS A 485 4.94 -20.89 -2.78
C LYS A 485 4.58 -19.41 -2.98
N MET A 486 3.71 -18.83 -2.13
CA MET A 486 3.34 -17.40 -2.21
C MET A 486 4.35 -16.47 -1.52
N SER A 487 5.30 -17.01 -0.75
CA SER A 487 6.05 -16.27 0.24
C SER A 487 7.56 -16.42 0.04
N TRP A 488 8.18 -15.37 -0.50
CA TRP A 488 9.64 -15.28 -0.73
C TRP A 488 10.51 -15.61 0.51
N PHE A 489 9.97 -15.44 1.73
CA PHE A 489 10.73 -15.56 2.99
C PHE A 489 10.33 -16.75 3.90
N ARG A 490 9.51 -17.71 3.43
CA ARG A 490 9.13 -18.86 4.27
C ARG A 490 10.02 -20.08 4.01
N SER A 491 10.31 -20.82 5.07
CA SER A 491 10.92 -22.14 4.98
C SER A 491 9.98 -23.11 4.28
N ARG A 492 10.54 -24.01 3.45
CA ARG A 492 9.76 -25.07 2.80
C ARG A 492 9.14 -25.99 3.88
N PRO A 493 7.85 -26.33 3.81
CA PRO A 493 7.24 -27.27 4.74
C PRO A 493 7.96 -28.61 4.74
N ASP A 494 8.05 -29.24 5.90
CA ASP A 494 8.61 -30.59 6.01
C ASP A 494 7.59 -31.59 5.45
N LEU A 495 7.89 -32.11 4.25
CA LEU A 495 7.06 -33.10 3.56
C LEU A 495 7.33 -34.53 4.08
N GLY A 496 8.27 -34.70 5.01
CA GLY A 496 8.76 -35.99 5.46
C GLY A 496 9.51 -36.76 4.38
N THR A 497 10.20 -37.84 4.78
CA THR A 497 10.79 -38.80 3.84
C THR A 497 9.72 -39.76 3.29
N GLY A 498 8.82 -39.24 2.45
CA GLY A 498 7.67 -39.95 1.89
C GLY A 498 7.80 -40.29 0.41
N GLN A 499 8.03 -41.57 0.11
CA GLN A 499 7.86 -42.24 -1.20
C GLN A 499 8.45 -41.54 -2.44
N SER A 500 9.68 -41.94 -2.79
CA SER A 500 10.16 -41.90 -4.18
C SER A 500 9.14 -42.59 -5.09
N ALA A 501 8.71 -41.92 -6.16
CA ALA A 501 7.66 -42.41 -7.06
C ALA A 501 7.96 -43.83 -7.56
N MET A 502 7.07 -44.78 -7.24
CA MET A 502 7.04 -46.07 -7.90
C MET A 502 6.64 -45.84 -9.36
N TYR A 503 7.62 -45.93 -10.25
CA TYR A 503 7.45 -45.83 -11.69
C TYR A 503 6.57 -47.00 -12.16
N ILE A 504 5.28 -46.70 -12.43
CA ILE A 504 4.38 -47.64 -13.10
C ILE A 504 4.67 -47.54 -14.60
N PRO A 505 5.20 -48.59 -15.26
CA PRO A 505 5.46 -48.55 -16.69
C PRO A 505 4.14 -48.50 -17.48
N PRO A 506 4.12 -47.85 -18.66
CA PRO A 506 2.91 -47.80 -19.48
C PRO A 506 2.53 -49.19 -19.99
N THR A 507 1.29 -49.62 -19.71
CA THR A 507 0.69 -50.78 -20.38
C THR A 507 0.25 -50.40 -21.78
N HIS A 508 0.71 -51.17 -22.77
CA HIS A 508 0.31 -51.09 -24.17
C HIS A 508 -1.14 -51.53 -24.40
#